data_AF-A0A1A7X7M2-F1
#
_entry.id   AF-A0A1A7X7M2-F1
#
_cell.length_a   1.000
_cell.length_b   1.000
_cell.length_c   1.000
_cell.angle_alpha   90.00
_cell.angle_beta   90.00
_cell.angle_gamma   90.00
#
_symmetry.space_group_name_H-M   'P 1'
#
loop_
_entity.id
_entity.type
_entity.pdbx_description
1 polymer ?
#
loop_
_entity_poly.entity_id
_entity_poly.type
_entity_poly.pdbx_seq_one_letter_code
_entity_poly.pdbx_strand_id
1 'polypeptide(L)'
;VPAKTWVKLHYEPVRGLENICKRFTEASQNKQNAFVEGLQYSLDSAVIMTGTMTDHAEPDKINRIGLHFKPWFFKHVESYLSGDYTGVEYIPLRQYYHRHTRSIFWELQDIIPFGNNPVFRWLFGWMVPPKISLLKLTQGETIRRLYEQHHVVQDMLIPMKHLQAAITQFHQEISVYPLWLCPFLLQPGRGMVHPKGQ
;
A
#
# COMPACT_ATOMS: atom_id res chain seq x y z
N VAL A 1 13.92 -2.70 -19.17
CA VAL A 1 14.40 -1.65 -18.24
C VAL A 1 15.42 -2.30 -17.31
N PRO A 2 16.67 -1.83 -17.25
CA PRO A 2 17.68 -2.40 -16.35
C PRO A 2 17.29 -2.15 -14.89
N ALA A 3 17.45 -3.18 -14.05
CA ALA A 3 17.23 -3.09 -12.61
C ALA A 3 18.40 -2.39 -11.93
N LYS A 4 18.11 -1.53 -10.95
CA LYS A 4 19.13 -0.87 -10.12
C LYS A 4 19.06 -1.37 -8.68
N THR A 5 20.04 -0.98 -7.87
CA THR A 5 20.20 -1.51 -6.51
C THR A 5 19.09 -1.06 -5.56
N TRP A 6 18.65 0.20 -5.67
CA TRP A 6 17.73 0.85 -4.74
C TRP A 6 16.54 1.49 -5.43
N VAL A 7 15.45 1.61 -4.68
CA VAL A 7 14.34 2.51 -4.96
C VAL A 7 14.45 3.71 -4.02
N LYS A 8 14.66 4.90 -4.58
CA LYS A 8 14.51 6.17 -3.85
C LYS A 8 13.02 6.48 -3.82
N LEU A 9 12.39 6.29 -2.66
CA LEU A 9 10.95 6.46 -2.47
C LEU A 9 10.69 7.72 -1.65
N HIS A 10 9.86 8.61 -2.18
CA HIS A 10 9.34 9.78 -1.49
C HIS A 10 7.96 9.46 -0.92
N TYR A 11 7.71 9.87 0.32
CA TYR A 11 6.43 9.75 1.02
C TYR A 11 5.84 11.13 1.22
N GLU A 12 4.60 11.31 0.78
CA GLU A 12 3.88 12.58 0.88
C GLU A 12 2.51 12.36 1.52
N PRO A 13 2.29 12.79 2.78
CA PRO A 13 0.96 12.80 3.36
C PRO A 13 0.11 13.86 2.66
N VAL A 14 -1.10 13.48 2.24
CA VAL A 14 -2.05 14.34 1.54
C VAL A 14 -3.41 14.24 2.24
N ARG A 15 -4.03 15.40 2.48
CA ARG A 15 -5.33 15.51 3.16
C ARG A 15 -6.40 16.09 2.24
N GLY A 16 -7.62 15.59 2.40
CA GLY A 16 -8.79 15.94 1.58
C GLY A 16 -8.88 15.10 0.32
N LEU A 17 -10.04 14.49 0.08
CA LEU A 17 -10.25 13.57 -1.05
C LEU A 17 -9.87 14.18 -2.41
N GLU A 18 -10.27 15.43 -2.67
CA GLU A 18 -9.95 16.12 -3.93
C GLU A 18 -8.44 16.26 -4.13
N ASN A 19 -7.71 16.67 -3.08
CA ASN A 19 -6.26 16.81 -3.12
C ASN A 19 -5.57 15.47 -3.34
N ILE A 20 -6.06 14.40 -2.69
CA ILE A 20 -5.56 13.03 -2.86
C ILE A 20 -5.69 12.61 -4.33
N CYS A 21 -6.88 12.73 -4.90
CA CYS A 21 -7.13 12.37 -6.31
C CYS A 21 -6.29 13.20 -7.28
N LYS A 22 -6.19 14.52 -7.06
CA LYS A 22 -5.38 15.42 -7.86
C LYS A 22 -3.89 15.04 -7.81
N ARG A 23 -3.32 14.95 -6.60
CA ARG A 23 -1.89 14.66 -6.41
C ARG A 23 -1.51 13.29 -6.96
N PHE A 24 -2.35 12.28 -6.74
CA PHE A 24 -2.15 10.94 -7.28
C PHE A 24 -2.19 10.94 -8.81
N THR A 25 -3.11 11.68 -9.42
CA THR A 25 -3.20 11.83 -10.88
C THR A 25 -1.94 12.49 -11.45
N GLU A 26 -1.50 13.61 -10.87
CA GLU A 26 -0.29 14.31 -11.28
C GLU A 26 0.96 13.43 -11.15
N ALA A 27 1.10 12.72 -10.03
CA ALA A 27 2.18 11.76 -9.81
C ALA A 27 2.21 10.66 -10.88
N SER A 28 1.03 10.14 -11.24
CA SER A 28 0.85 9.07 -12.23
C SER A 28 1.15 9.51 -13.66
N GLN A 29 0.93 10.79 -13.98
CA GLN A 29 1.22 11.35 -15.29
C GLN A 29 2.71 11.68 -15.47
N ASN A 30 3.42 11.99 -14.37
CA ASN A 30 4.85 12.29 -14.42
C ASN A 30 5.68 11.05 -14.79
N LYS A 31 6.22 11.06 -16.02
CA LYS A 31 7.03 9.96 -16.57
C LYS A 31 8.42 9.81 -15.93
N GLN A 32 8.84 10.76 -15.10
CA GLN A 32 10.07 10.63 -14.32
C GLN A 32 9.90 9.63 -13.17
N ASN A 33 8.67 9.40 -12.70
CA ASN A 33 8.39 8.42 -11.67
C ASN A 33 8.43 7.00 -12.27
N ALA A 34 9.31 6.16 -11.75
CA ALA A 34 9.33 4.73 -12.08
C ALA A 34 8.26 3.95 -11.30
N PHE A 35 7.91 4.44 -10.10
CA PHE A 35 6.89 3.88 -9.23
C PHE A 35 5.97 4.99 -8.72
N VAL A 36 4.67 4.72 -8.69
CA VAL A 36 3.66 5.60 -8.09
C VAL A 36 2.68 4.69 -7.36
N GLU A 37 2.37 5.02 -6.12
CA GLU A 37 1.47 4.26 -5.27
C GLU A 37 0.79 5.22 -4.28
N GLY A 38 -0.47 4.99 -3.95
CA GLY A 38 -1.14 5.67 -2.85
C GLY A 38 -1.65 4.65 -1.84
N LEU A 39 -1.44 4.90 -0.56
CA LEU A 39 -2.13 4.19 0.51
C LEU A 39 -3.05 5.17 1.22
N GLN A 40 -4.35 4.98 1.08
CA GLN A 40 -5.38 5.85 1.66
C GLN A 40 -5.97 5.19 2.89
N TYR A 41 -5.95 5.88 4.03
CA TYR A 41 -6.32 5.34 5.35
C TYR A 41 -7.68 5.83 5.84
N SER A 42 -8.22 6.88 5.22
CA SER A 42 -9.58 7.38 5.44
C SER A 42 -10.07 8.11 4.18
N LEU A 43 -11.31 8.60 4.18
CA LEU A 43 -11.84 9.39 3.05
C LEU A 43 -10.91 10.55 2.68
N ASP A 44 -10.39 11.24 3.70
CA ASP A 44 -9.59 12.47 3.53
C ASP A 44 -8.12 12.33 3.94
N SER A 45 -7.55 11.12 4.09
CA SER A 45 -6.14 10.96 4.45
C SER A 45 -5.46 9.85 3.65
N ALA A 46 -4.39 10.19 2.93
CA ALA A 46 -3.58 9.23 2.19
C ALA A 46 -2.10 9.61 2.18
N VAL A 47 -1.22 8.62 2.00
CA VAL A 47 0.18 8.88 1.61
C VAL A 47 0.35 8.54 0.15
N ILE A 48 0.77 9.53 -0.64
CA ILE A 48 1.18 9.33 -2.03
C ILE A 48 2.68 9.09 -2.04
N MET A 49 3.08 7.95 -2.60
CA MET A 49 4.45 7.52 -2.74
C MET A 49 4.88 7.61 -4.20
N THR A 50 6.03 8.22 -4.43
CA THR A 50 6.65 8.30 -5.76
C THR A 50 8.08 7.81 -5.68
N GLY A 51 8.50 7.00 -6.66
CA GLY A 51 9.76 6.28 -6.60
C GLY A 51 10.55 6.32 -7.89
N THR A 52 11.87 6.37 -7.76
CA THR A 52 12.82 6.21 -8.88
C THR A 52 13.85 5.15 -8.54
N MET A 53 14.40 4.49 -9.57
CA MET A 53 15.47 3.51 -9.40
C MET A 53 16.84 4.22 -9.40
N THR A 54 17.73 3.84 -8.48
CA THR A 54 19.09 4.39 -8.34
C THR A 54 20.09 3.33 -7.84
N ASP A 55 21.36 3.47 -8.21
CA ASP A 55 22.45 2.64 -7.68
C ASP A 55 23.14 3.27 -6.46
N HIS A 56 22.92 4.56 -6.24
CA HIS A 56 23.45 5.30 -5.09
C HIS A 56 22.35 5.56 -4.07
N ALA A 57 22.67 5.35 -2.80
CA ALA A 57 21.81 5.63 -1.66
C ALA A 57 22.51 6.55 -0.67
N GLU A 58 21.74 7.47 -0.08
CA GLU A 58 22.18 8.28 1.06
C GLU A 58 22.22 7.37 2.30
N PRO A 59 23.39 7.11 2.91
CA PRO A 59 23.53 6.04 3.92
C PRO A 59 22.60 6.16 5.12
N ASP A 60 22.31 7.38 5.55
CA ASP A 60 21.41 7.73 6.66
C ASP A 60 19.93 7.50 6.33
N LYS A 61 19.58 7.40 5.04
CA LYS A 61 18.20 7.21 4.56
C LYS A 61 17.93 5.80 4.03
N ILE A 62 18.87 4.87 4.22
CA ILE A 62 18.68 3.47 3.83
C ILE A 62 17.67 2.81 4.76
N ASN A 63 16.54 2.35 4.21
CA ASN A 63 15.56 1.58 4.96
C ASN A 63 15.42 0.15 4.42
N ARG A 64 15.95 -0.81 5.17
CA ARG A 64 15.78 -2.25 4.90
C ARG A 64 14.45 -2.74 5.48
N ILE A 65 13.34 -2.40 4.82
CA ILE A 65 11.98 -2.77 5.25
C ILE A 65 11.75 -4.30 5.37
N GLY A 66 12.58 -5.10 4.71
CA GLY A 66 12.53 -6.56 4.72
C GLY A 66 13.10 -7.21 5.98
N LEU A 67 13.45 -6.47 7.02
CA LEU A 67 13.88 -7.03 8.32
C LEU A 67 12.65 -7.44 9.14
N HIS A 68 12.71 -8.60 9.80
CA HIS A 68 11.52 -9.22 10.42
C HIS A 68 11.02 -8.48 11.66
N PHE A 69 11.83 -7.62 12.26
CA PHE A 69 11.46 -6.78 13.39
C PHE A 69 10.94 -5.39 12.97
N LYS A 70 11.08 -5.01 11.69
CA LYS A 70 10.55 -3.74 11.19
C LYS A 70 9.01 -3.76 11.17
N PRO A 71 8.35 -2.60 11.29
CA PRO A 71 6.90 -2.51 11.14
C PRO A 71 6.47 -3.01 9.76
N TRP A 72 5.22 -3.45 9.64
CA TRP A 72 4.62 -3.71 8.34
C TRP A 72 4.64 -2.45 7.47
N PHE A 73 4.84 -2.62 6.16
CA PHE A 73 5.09 -1.49 5.27
C PHE A 73 3.96 -0.46 5.29
N PHE A 74 2.69 -0.89 5.24
CA PHE A 74 1.57 0.05 5.31
C PHE A 74 1.48 0.77 6.66
N LYS A 75 1.89 0.17 7.78
CA LYS A 75 1.97 0.87 9.08
C LYS A 75 3.14 1.83 9.16
N HIS A 76 4.25 1.51 8.51
CA HIS A 76 5.37 2.43 8.33
C HIS A 76 4.95 3.66 7.51
N VAL A 77 4.23 3.44 6.40
CA VAL A 77 3.68 4.51 5.56
C VAL A 77 2.71 5.39 6.36
N GLU A 78 1.81 4.80 7.15
CA GLU A 78 0.84 5.52 7.99
C GLU A 78 1.52 6.50 8.97
N SER A 79 2.74 6.20 9.42
CA SER A 79 3.47 7.09 10.35
C SER A 79 3.76 8.48 9.77
N TYR A 80 3.88 8.60 8.44
CA TYR A 80 4.04 9.89 7.75
C TYR A 80 2.77 10.74 7.82
N LEU A 81 1.58 10.13 7.88
CA LEU A 81 0.32 10.85 8.12
C LEU A 81 0.18 11.31 9.55
N SER A 82 0.49 10.42 10.50
CA SER A 82 0.36 10.73 11.93
C SER A 82 1.35 11.79 12.39
N GLY A 83 2.56 11.81 11.82
CA GLY A 83 3.56 12.82 12.10
C GLY A 83 3.46 14.07 11.22
N ASP A 84 2.59 14.08 10.20
CA ASP A 84 2.38 15.18 9.25
C ASP A 84 3.69 15.67 8.60
N TYR A 85 4.54 14.75 8.16
CA TYR A 85 5.82 15.06 7.52
C TYR A 85 6.04 14.25 6.24
N THR A 86 6.86 14.80 5.35
CA THR A 86 7.34 14.11 4.14
C THR A 86 8.68 13.46 4.38
N GLY A 87 9.02 12.40 3.66
CA GLY A 87 10.35 11.81 3.76
C GLY A 87 10.82 11.11 2.51
N VAL A 88 12.11 10.80 2.49
CA VAL A 88 12.77 10.07 1.41
C VAL A 88 13.53 8.91 2.02
N GLU A 89 13.32 7.71 1.48
CA GLU A 89 14.04 6.50 1.88
C GLU A 89 14.62 5.80 0.67
N TYR A 90 15.72 5.07 0.89
CA TYR A 90 16.34 4.19 -0.09
C TYR A 90 16.08 2.75 0.31
N ILE A 91 15.21 2.08 -0.43
CA ILE A 91 14.79 0.71 -0.16
C ILE A 91 15.49 -0.23 -1.15
N PRO A 92 16.10 -1.35 -0.71
CA PRO A 92 16.65 -2.33 -1.65
C PRO A 92 15.57 -2.79 -2.63
N LEU A 93 15.86 -2.82 -3.93
CA LEU A 93 14.85 -3.06 -4.96
C LEU A 93 14.02 -4.32 -4.71
N ARG A 94 14.67 -5.43 -4.33
CA ARG A 94 13.99 -6.69 -3.99
C ARG A 94 13.00 -6.52 -2.83
N GLN A 95 13.37 -5.75 -1.80
CA GLN A 95 12.50 -5.52 -0.65
C GLN A 95 11.30 -4.65 -1.03
N TYR A 96 11.50 -3.66 -1.90
CA TYR A 96 10.40 -2.84 -2.41
C TYR A 96 9.37 -3.67 -3.18
N TYR A 97 9.81 -4.60 -4.04
CA TYR A 97 8.88 -5.50 -4.74
C TYR A 97 8.09 -6.42 -3.80
N HIS A 98 8.68 -6.83 -2.68
CA HIS A 98 8.04 -7.70 -1.69
C HIS A 98 7.49 -6.95 -0.47
N ARG A 99 7.31 -5.62 -0.56
CA ARG A 99 6.97 -4.76 0.59
C ARG A 99 5.68 -5.16 1.32
N HIS A 100 4.72 -5.72 0.59
CA HIS A 100 3.42 -6.15 1.11
C HIS A 100 3.35 -7.65 1.47
N THR A 101 4.37 -8.45 1.13
CA THR A 101 4.32 -9.92 1.26
C THR A 101 4.19 -10.38 2.71
N ARG A 102 4.87 -9.72 3.66
CA ARG A 102 4.91 -10.19 5.06
C ARG A 102 3.65 -9.89 5.86
N SER A 103 2.96 -8.82 5.53
CA SER A 103 1.69 -8.45 6.14
C SER A 103 0.48 -8.96 5.36
N ILE A 104 0.71 -9.66 4.24
CA ILE A 104 -0.33 -10.03 3.27
C ILE A 104 -1.16 -8.77 2.96
N PHE A 105 -0.47 -7.75 2.44
CA PHE A 105 -0.98 -6.38 2.37
C PHE A 105 -1.29 -5.81 3.76
N TRP A 106 -2.54 -5.91 4.20
CA TRP A 106 -3.05 -5.47 5.51
C TRP A 106 -3.78 -6.58 6.27
N GLU A 107 -4.07 -7.74 5.65
CA GLU A 107 -4.90 -8.80 6.24
C GLU A 107 -4.36 -9.32 7.57
N LEU A 108 -3.03 -9.36 7.72
CA LEU A 108 -2.43 -9.89 8.92
C LEU A 108 -2.74 -9.04 10.17
N GLN A 109 -3.09 -7.76 10.02
CA GLN A 109 -3.55 -6.94 11.12
C GLN A 109 -4.85 -7.46 11.72
N ASP A 110 -5.79 -7.92 10.89
CA ASP A 110 -7.07 -8.42 11.37
C ASP A 110 -6.94 -9.80 12.04
N ILE A 111 -5.92 -10.56 11.62
CA ILE A 111 -5.64 -11.91 12.13
C ILE A 111 -4.80 -11.87 13.40
N ILE A 112 -3.79 -11.01 13.45
CA ILE A 112 -2.90 -10.82 14.60
C ILE A 112 -2.82 -9.31 14.89
N PRO A 113 -3.81 -8.72 15.59
CA PRO A 113 -3.88 -7.27 15.82
C PRO A 113 -2.65 -6.70 16.55
N PHE A 114 -2.06 -7.48 17.46
CA PHE A 114 -0.83 -7.13 18.17
C PHE A 114 0.45 -7.46 17.37
N GLY A 115 0.32 -8.00 16.16
CA GLY A 115 1.42 -8.52 15.35
C GLY A 115 2.44 -7.48 14.93
N ASN A 116 2.06 -6.20 14.92
CA ASN A 116 2.95 -5.07 14.62
C ASN A 116 3.63 -4.47 15.87
N ASN A 117 3.36 -4.99 17.07
CA ASN A 117 4.01 -4.52 18.29
C ASN A 117 5.54 -4.77 18.21
N PRO A 118 6.40 -3.79 18.56
CA PRO A 118 7.85 -3.94 18.43
C PRO A 118 8.42 -5.15 19.17
N VAL A 119 7.92 -5.46 20.36
CA VAL A 119 8.36 -6.62 21.16
C VAL A 119 7.98 -7.92 20.45
N PHE A 120 6.74 -8.01 19.95
CA PHE A 120 6.28 -9.17 19.20
C PHE A 120 7.07 -9.35 17.90
N ARG A 121 7.29 -8.27 17.13
CA ARG A 121 8.06 -8.30 15.88
C ARG A 121 9.51 -8.73 16.11
N TRP A 122 10.11 -8.32 17.23
CA TRP A 122 11.47 -8.72 17.58
C TRP A 122 11.55 -10.21 17.97
N LEU A 123 10.62 -10.71 18.79
CA LEU A 123 10.63 -12.11 19.25
C LEU A 123 10.12 -13.11 18.21
N PHE A 124 9.02 -12.78 17.53
CA PHE A 124 8.23 -13.71 16.71
C PHE A 124 8.02 -13.22 15.27
N GLY A 125 8.52 -12.05 14.88
CA GLY A 125 8.31 -11.49 13.55
C GLY A 125 8.90 -12.32 12.41
N TRP A 126 9.86 -13.22 12.70
CA TRP A 126 10.42 -14.17 11.75
C TRP A 126 9.48 -15.34 11.41
N MET A 127 8.47 -15.60 12.25
CA MET A 127 7.45 -16.62 12.02
C MET A 127 6.30 -16.13 11.12
N VAL A 128 6.35 -14.86 10.70
CA VAL A 128 5.29 -14.16 9.97
C VAL A 128 5.66 -14.02 8.49
N PRO A 129 4.74 -14.30 7.53
CA PRO A 129 3.35 -14.71 7.74
C PRO A 129 3.22 -16.21 8.04
N PRO A 130 2.37 -16.62 9.01
CA PRO A 130 2.06 -18.03 9.20
C PRO A 130 1.33 -18.60 7.99
N LYS A 131 1.39 -19.91 7.78
CA LYS A 131 0.65 -20.56 6.69
C LYS A 131 -0.84 -20.27 6.85
N ILE A 132 -1.51 -19.91 5.75
CA ILE A 132 -2.96 -19.63 5.73
C ILE A 132 -3.77 -20.79 6.32
N SER A 133 -3.35 -22.03 6.08
CA SER A 133 -4.01 -23.22 6.67
C SER A 133 -3.92 -23.26 8.19
N LEU A 134 -2.80 -22.82 8.78
CA LEU A 134 -2.64 -22.75 10.24
C LEU A 134 -3.57 -21.67 10.81
N LEU A 135 -3.67 -20.52 10.14
CA LEU A 135 -4.57 -19.43 10.52
C LEU A 135 -6.04 -19.86 10.50
N LYS A 136 -6.47 -20.59 9.46
CA LYS A 136 -7.82 -21.12 9.35
C LYS A 136 -8.16 -22.16 10.44
N LEU A 137 -7.16 -22.87 10.95
CA LEU A 137 -7.32 -23.86 12.01
C LEU A 137 -7.40 -23.24 13.42
N THR A 138 -6.79 -22.07 13.62
CA THR A 138 -6.72 -21.42 14.94
C THR A 138 -7.77 -20.32 15.13
N GLN A 139 -8.55 -19.98 14.09
CA GLN A 139 -9.64 -19.01 14.18
C GLN A 139 -10.90 -19.62 14.81
N GLY A 140 -11.33 -19.07 15.95
CA GLY A 140 -12.63 -19.39 16.56
C GLY A 140 -13.81 -18.87 15.73
N GLU A 141 -15.00 -19.45 15.93
CA GLU A 141 -16.20 -19.16 15.13
C GLU A 141 -16.57 -17.67 15.06
N THR A 142 -16.37 -16.91 16.14
CA THR A 142 -16.65 -15.48 16.19
C THR A 142 -15.73 -14.66 15.28
N ILE A 143 -14.43 -14.99 15.26
CA ILE A 143 -13.45 -14.31 14.39
C ILE A 143 -13.71 -14.68 12.94
N ARG A 144 -14.06 -15.94 12.68
CA ARG A 144 -14.42 -16.41 11.35
C ARG A 144 -15.65 -15.68 10.80
N ARG A 145 -16.70 -15.51 11.61
CA ARG A 145 -17.93 -14.80 11.21
C ARG A 145 -17.68 -13.30 10.98
N LEU A 146 -16.85 -12.67 11.80
CA LEU A 146 -16.44 -11.28 11.60
C LEU A 146 -15.72 -11.12 10.24
N TYR A 147 -14.79 -12.03 9.95
CA TYR A 147 -14.04 -12.06 8.70
C TYR A 147 -14.96 -12.32 7.49
N GLU A 148 -15.82 -13.34 7.54
CA GLU A 148 -16.77 -13.65 6.45
C GLU A 148 -17.74 -12.49 6.15
N GLN A 149 -18.08 -11.68 7.15
CA GLN A 149 -19.05 -10.59 7.01
C GLN A 149 -18.43 -9.22 6.68
N HIS A 150 -17.17 -8.97 7.05
CA HIS A 150 -16.56 -7.64 6.95
C HIS A 150 -15.24 -7.61 6.15
N HIS A 151 -14.75 -8.76 5.67
CA HIS A 151 -13.55 -8.83 4.86
C HIS A 151 -13.89 -8.69 3.38
N VAL A 152 -13.54 -7.53 2.82
CA VAL A 152 -13.66 -7.25 1.38
C VAL A 152 -12.26 -7.15 0.79
N VAL A 153 -11.96 -8.01 -0.20
CA VAL A 153 -10.77 -7.90 -1.04
C VAL A 153 -11.24 -7.86 -2.47
N GLN A 154 -11.12 -6.68 -3.09
CA GLN A 154 -11.60 -6.47 -4.44
C GLN A 154 -10.67 -5.52 -5.20
N ASP A 155 -10.18 -6.00 -6.34
CA ASP A 155 -9.44 -5.19 -7.29
C ASP A 155 -10.39 -4.60 -8.33
N MET A 156 -10.33 -3.28 -8.51
CA MET A 156 -11.20 -2.56 -9.45
C MET A 156 -10.38 -1.69 -10.39
N LEU A 157 -10.69 -1.76 -11.68
CA LEU A 157 -10.12 -0.88 -12.69
C LEU A 157 -11.01 0.35 -12.85
N ILE A 158 -10.51 1.50 -12.41
CA ILE A 158 -11.28 2.75 -12.38
C ILE A 158 -10.58 3.77 -13.28
N PRO A 159 -11.28 4.37 -14.27
CA PRO A 159 -10.73 5.49 -15.02
C PRO A 159 -10.39 6.65 -14.09
N MET A 160 -9.21 7.24 -14.24
CA MET A 160 -8.70 8.28 -13.32
C MET A 160 -9.69 9.45 -13.11
N LYS A 161 -10.44 9.84 -14.16
CA LYS A 161 -11.48 10.88 -14.09
C LYS A 161 -12.65 10.56 -13.15
N HIS A 162 -12.85 9.29 -12.78
CA HIS A 162 -13.90 8.84 -11.88
C HIS A 162 -13.37 8.42 -10.51
N LEU A 163 -12.06 8.60 -10.24
CA LEU A 163 -11.43 8.15 -9.00
C LEU A 163 -12.11 8.70 -7.75
N GLN A 164 -12.37 10.01 -7.71
CA GLN A 164 -13.02 10.68 -6.57
C GLN A 164 -14.43 10.14 -6.32
N ALA A 165 -15.24 10.00 -7.37
CA ALA A 165 -16.61 9.48 -7.25
C ALA A 165 -16.60 8.01 -6.78
N ALA A 166 -15.68 7.19 -7.31
CA ALA A 166 -15.55 5.80 -6.91
C ALA A 166 -15.14 5.66 -5.44
N ILE A 167 -14.14 6.41 -4.96
CA ILE A 167 -13.74 6.40 -3.56
C ILE A 167 -14.88 6.87 -2.65
N THR A 168 -15.64 7.89 -3.06
CA THR A 168 -16.83 8.35 -2.32
C THR A 168 -17.86 7.22 -2.18
N GLN A 169 -18.13 6.48 -3.26
CA GLN A 169 -19.04 5.34 -3.24
C GLN A 169 -18.51 4.22 -2.34
N PHE A 170 -17.23 3.87 -2.44
CA PHE A 170 -16.63 2.83 -1.59
C PHE A 170 -16.69 3.21 -0.11
N HIS A 171 -16.47 4.47 0.20
CA HIS A 171 -16.63 4.97 1.55
C HIS A 171 -18.07 4.79 2.05
N GLN A 172 -19.08 5.16 1.25
CA GLN A 172 -20.49 5.07 1.65
C GLN A 172 -20.98 3.63 1.81
N GLU A 173 -20.55 2.72 0.93
CA GLU A 173 -21.09 1.35 0.89
C GLU A 173 -20.35 0.37 1.80
N ILE A 174 -19.02 0.45 1.86
CA ILE A 174 -18.18 -0.55 2.56
C ILE A 174 -17.31 0.05 3.65
N SER A 175 -16.87 1.32 3.52
CA SER A 175 -16.03 1.99 4.54
C SER A 175 -14.78 1.19 4.96
N VAL A 176 -14.17 0.45 4.03
CA VAL A 176 -12.97 -0.37 4.29
C VAL A 176 -11.68 0.38 3.95
N TYR A 177 -10.70 0.35 4.86
CA TYR A 177 -9.38 0.96 4.71
C TYR A 177 -8.28 0.02 5.26
N PRO A 178 -7.04 0.14 4.78
CA PRO A 178 -6.57 1.09 3.76
C PRO A 178 -6.97 0.70 2.32
N LEU A 179 -7.15 1.70 1.46
CA LEU A 179 -7.30 1.51 0.01
C LEU A 179 -5.92 1.59 -0.65
N TRP A 180 -5.66 0.68 -1.59
CA TRP A 180 -4.44 0.66 -2.39
C TRP A 180 -4.67 1.28 -3.76
N LEU A 181 -4.12 2.47 -3.97
CA LEU A 181 -4.18 3.19 -5.23
C LEU A 181 -2.94 2.86 -6.06
N CYS A 182 -3.11 2.16 -7.17
CA CYS A 182 -2.05 1.81 -8.10
C CYS A 182 -2.42 2.26 -9.51
N PRO A 183 -1.67 3.21 -10.11
CA PRO A 183 -1.96 3.63 -11.47
C PRO A 183 -1.45 2.58 -12.44
N PHE A 184 -2.24 2.33 -13.48
CA PHE A 184 -1.83 1.48 -14.59
C PHE A 184 -2.13 2.20 -15.90
N LEU A 185 -1.36 1.85 -16.93
CA LEU A 185 -1.59 2.34 -18.28
C LEU A 185 -2.35 1.29 -19.07
N LEU A 186 -3.60 1.59 -19.42
CA LEU A 186 -4.34 0.79 -20.37
C LEU A 186 -3.87 1.15 -21.78
N GLN A 187 -3.12 0.25 -22.42
CA GLN A 187 -2.68 0.43 -23.80
C GLN A 187 -3.87 0.30 -24.76
N PRO A 188 -3.98 1.16 -25.80
CA PRO A 188 -4.98 0.99 -26.84
C PRO A 188 -4.72 -0.34 -27.58
N GLY A 189 -5.73 -1.22 -27.64
CA GLY A 189 -5.60 -2.54 -28.26
C GLY A 189 -6.86 -3.39 -28.14
N ARG A 190 -6.84 -4.60 -28.73
CA ARG A 190 -7.95 -5.57 -28.75
C ARG A 190 -8.11 -6.34 -27.42
N GLY A 191 -8.06 -5.63 -26.29
CA GLY A 191 -8.20 -6.21 -24.96
C GLY A 191 -9.66 -6.49 -24.59
N MET A 192 -9.94 -6.98 -23.38
CA MET A 192 -11.32 -7.10 -22.89
C MET A 192 -11.89 -5.76 -22.37
N VAL A 193 -11.02 -4.80 -22.06
CA VAL A 193 -11.38 -3.51 -21.47
C VAL A 193 -11.22 -2.41 -22.52
N HIS A 194 -12.35 -1.85 -22.97
CA HIS A 194 -12.41 -0.75 -23.92
C HIS A 194 -13.25 0.40 -23.32
N PRO A 195 -12.65 1.27 -22.51
CA PRO A 195 -13.37 2.45 -22.04
C PRO A 195 -13.79 3.28 -23.26
N LYS A 196 -15.06 3.69 -23.31
CA LYS A 196 -15.54 4.61 -24.36
C LYS A 196 -14.61 5.83 -24.38
N GLY A 197 -14.20 6.22 -25.59
CA GLY A 197 -13.19 7.25 -25.84
C GLY A 197 -13.35 8.48 -24.96
N GLN A 198 -12.21 9.04 -24.54
CA GLN A 198 -12.15 10.33 -23.85
C GLN A 198 -12.49 11.45 -24.82
#